data_AF-A0A7C7NB64-F1
#
_entry.id   AF-A0A7C7NB64-F1
#
_cell.length_a   1.000
_cell.length_b   1.000
_cell.length_c   1.000
_cell.angle_alpha   90.00
_cell.angle_beta   90.00
_cell.angle_gamma   90.00
#
_symmetry.space_group_name_H-M   'P 1'
#
loop_
_entity.id
_entity.type
_entity.pdbx_description
1 polymer ?
#
loop_
_entity_poly.entity_id
_entity_poly.type
_entity_poly.pdbx_seq_one_letter_code
_entity_poly.pdbx_strand_id
1 'polypeptide(L)'
;MNLNKLVRASIFAALAIGAGFSLLMIPNIELITVIIFTAGLYLGPAWGLIVGGTAEMIFSGMNPMGSGLSFPPLFISQIIGMAGVG
;
A
#
# COMPACT_ATOMS: atom_id res chain seq x y z
N MET A 1 -2.75 -21.63 10.47
CA MET A 1 -2.35 -21.41 9.06
C MET A 1 -2.55 -19.98 8.55
N ASN A 2 -3.49 -19.17 9.10
CA ASN A 2 -3.64 -17.75 8.70
C ASN A 2 -2.71 -16.76 9.42
N LEU A 3 -2.25 -17.07 10.64
CA LEU A 3 -1.41 -16.15 11.43
C LEU A 3 -0.09 -15.81 10.71
N ASN A 4 0.59 -16.80 10.12
CA ASN A 4 1.83 -16.57 9.37
C ASN A 4 1.61 -15.70 8.12
N LYS A 5 0.46 -15.85 7.45
CA LYS A 5 0.12 -15.00 6.31
C LYS A 5 -0.18 -13.57 6.74
N LEU A 6 -0.89 -13.40 7.85
CA LEU A 6 -1.16 -12.09 8.44
C LEU A 6 0.14 -11.37 8.81
N VAL A 7 1.07 -12.05 9.49
CA VAL A 7 2.36 -11.47 9.88
C VAL A 7 3.19 -11.10 8.65
N ARG A 8 3.18 -11.92 7.60
CA ARG A 8 3.89 -11.58 6.35
C ARG A 8 3.23 -10.40 5.63
N ALA A 9 1.90 -10.38 5.58
CA ALA A 9 1.13 -9.29 4.97
C ALA A 9 1.41 -7.95 5.69
N SER A 10 1.46 -7.94 7.02
CA SER A 10 1.78 -6.72 7.78
C SER A 10 3.22 -6.25 7.55
N ILE A 11 4.18 -7.17 7.38
CA ILE A 11 5.55 -6.82 7.00
C ILE A 11 5.58 -6.19 5.59
N PHE A 12 4.85 -6.76 4.62
CA PHE A 12 4.75 -6.17 3.27
C PHE A 12 4.11 -4.79 3.30
N ALA A 13 3.02 -4.60 4.05
CA ALA A 13 2.37 -3.30 4.18
C ALA A 13 3.31 -2.26 4.81
N ALA A 14 4.00 -2.60 5.90
CA ALA A 14 4.97 -1.72 6.54
C ALA A 14 6.15 -1.37 5.61
N LEU A 15 6.65 -2.34 4.85
CA LEU A 15 7.70 -2.13 3.86
C LEU A 15 7.24 -1.21 2.74
N ALA A 16 6.02 -1.39 2.23
CA ALA A 16 5.45 -0.58 1.17
C ALA A 16 5.30 0.89 1.60
N ILE A 17 4.76 1.12 2.80
CA ILE A 17 4.60 2.46 3.39
C ILE A 17 5.98 3.09 3.65
N GLY A 18 6.90 2.35 4.26
CA GLY A 18 8.24 2.84 4.57
C GLY A 18 9.04 3.22 3.33
N ALA A 19 8.99 2.38 2.28
CA ALA A 19 9.61 2.67 1.00
C ALA A 19 8.96 3.88 0.30
N GLY A 20 7.63 3.97 0.32
CA GLY A 20 6.88 5.10 -0.23
C GLY A 20 7.29 6.43 0.41
N PHE A 21 7.33 6.50 1.74
CA PHE A 21 7.75 7.72 2.43
C PHE A 21 9.25 8.03 2.26
N SER A 22 10.10 7.02 2.18
CA SER A 22 11.55 7.22 2.01
C SER A 22 11.90 7.84 0.66
N LEU A 23 11.14 7.52 -0.39
CA LEU A 23 11.38 7.99 -1.76
C LEU A 23 10.47 9.14 -2.18
N LEU A 24 9.73 9.73 -1.24
CA LEU A 24 8.69 10.72 -1.53
C LEU A 24 9.22 11.96 -2.27
N MET A 25 10.47 12.35 -2.00
CA MET A 25 11.13 13.51 -2.65
C MET A 25 11.75 13.18 -4.00
N ILE A 26 11.78 11.91 -4.40
CA ILE A 26 12.37 11.50 -5.67
C ILE A 26 11.23 11.36 -6.68
N PRO A 27 11.10 12.29 -7.64
CA PRO A 27 9.99 12.27 -8.57
C PRO A 27 10.02 11.00 -9.43
N ASN A 28 8.84 10.45 -9.71
CA ASN A 28 8.62 9.29 -10.59
C ASN A 28 9.28 7.97 -10.15
N ILE A 29 9.74 7.84 -8.90
CA ILE A 29 10.19 6.56 -8.34
C ILE A 29 9.22 6.12 -7.26
N GLU A 30 8.47 5.06 -7.55
CA GLU A 30 7.45 4.54 -6.66
C GLU A 30 7.66 3.03 -6.43
N LEU A 31 8.12 2.66 -5.23
CA LEU A 31 8.30 1.26 -4.85
C LEU A 31 7.06 0.63 -4.20
N ILE A 32 6.11 1.44 -3.71
CA ILE A 32 4.92 0.95 -3.01
C ILE A 32 4.14 -0.04 -3.90
N THR A 33 3.93 0.30 -5.18
CA THR A 33 3.24 -0.51 -6.19
C THR A 33 3.91 -1.87 -6.42
N VAL A 34 5.25 -1.88 -6.56
CA VAL A 34 6.02 -3.11 -6.78
C VAL A 34 5.95 -4.03 -5.56
N ILE A 35 6.02 -3.46 -4.36
CA ILE A 35 5.96 -4.22 -3.10
C ILE A 35 4.56 -4.82 -2.91
N ILE A 36 3.51 -4.05 -3.15
CA ILE A 36 2.11 -4.53 -3.07
C ILE A 36 1.86 -5.65 -4.07
N PHE A 37 2.26 -5.49 -5.33
CA PHE A 37 2.13 -6.52 -6.37
C PHE A 37 2.87 -7.81 -5.97
N THR A 38 4.09 -7.68 -5.45
CA THR A 38 4.89 -8.83 -4.99
C THR A 38 4.24 -9.53 -3.79
N ALA A 39 3.62 -8.77 -2.87
CA ALA A 39 2.88 -9.33 -1.75
C ALA A 39 1.68 -10.16 -2.23
N GLY A 40 0.95 -9.67 -3.23
CA GLY A 40 -0.11 -10.38 -3.93
C GLY A 40 0.34 -11.68 -4.57
N LEU A 41 1.42 -11.64 -5.34
CA LEU A 41 2.03 -12.83 -5.95
C LEU A 41 2.48 -13.86 -4.91
N TYR A 42 3.02 -13.42 -3.77
CA TYR A 42 3.59 -14.32 -2.76
C TYR A 42 2.55 -14.91 -1.79
N LEU A 43 1.56 -14.12 -1.36
CA LEU A 43 0.56 -14.51 -0.35
C LEU A 43 -0.78 -14.92 -0.95
N GLY A 44 -1.01 -14.58 -2.22
CA GLY A 44 -2.22 -14.77 -2.98
C GLY A 44 -3.06 -13.49 -3.08
N PRO A 45 -3.99 -13.42 -4.06
CA PRO A 45 -4.71 -12.19 -4.42
C PRO A 45 -5.56 -11.63 -3.29
N ALA A 46 -6.18 -12.48 -2.47
CA ALA A 46 -6.97 -12.01 -1.33
C ALA A 46 -6.13 -11.26 -0.28
N TRP A 47 -4.87 -11.67 -0.07
CA TRP A 47 -3.96 -10.98 0.85
C TRP A 47 -3.32 -9.76 0.19
N GLY A 48 -3.05 -9.81 -1.12
CA GLY A 48 -2.62 -8.66 -1.91
C GLY A 48 -3.62 -7.50 -1.83
N LEU A 49 -4.92 -7.76 -2.03
CA LEU A 49 -5.99 -6.79 -1.87
C LEU A 49 -5.94 -6.09 -0.49
N ILE A 50 -5.76 -6.87 0.58
CA ILE A 50 -5.67 -6.33 1.94
C ILE A 50 -4.41 -5.48 2.11
N VAL A 51 -3.26 -5.97 1.65
CA VAL A 51 -1.98 -5.24 1.76
C VAL A 51 -2.03 -3.94 0.97
N GLY A 52 -2.48 -3.97 -0.29
CA GLY A 52 -2.57 -2.78 -1.13
C GLY A 52 -3.55 -1.75 -0.58
N GLY A 53 -4.75 -2.17 -0.20
CA GLY A 53 -5.73 -1.27 0.38
C GLY A 53 -5.29 -0.64 1.70
N THR A 54 -4.65 -1.42 2.59
CA THR A 54 -4.17 -0.90 3.89
C THR A 54 -2.93 -0.03 3.75
N ALA A 55 -1.98 -0.42 2.90
CA ALA A 55 -0.77 0.36 2.64
C ALA A 55 -1.12 1.73 2.06
N GLU A 56 -1.99 1.78 1.05
CA GLU A 56 -2.37 3.04 0.41
C GLU A 56 -3.22 3.93 1.33
N MET A 57 -4.12 3.34 2.12
CA MET A 57 -4.89 4.08 3.12
C MET A 57 -3.97 4.85 4.08
N ILE A 58 -2.89 4.22 4.55
CA ILE A 58 -1.92 4.84 5.45
C ILE A 58 -1.04 5.83 4.67
N PHE A 59 -0.50 5.41 3.52
CA PHE A 59 0.41 6.23 2.73
C PHE A 59 -0.24 7.53 2.26
N SER A 60 -1.43 7.46 1.62
CA SER A 60 -2.18 8.63 1.17
C SER A 60 -2.78 9.42 2.33
N GLY A 61 -3.31 8.74 3.34
CA GLY A 61 -3.96 9.39 4.49
C GLY A 61 -2.98 10.17 5.37
N MET A 62 -1.76 9.66 5.56
CA MET A 62 -0.73 10.26 6.42
C MET A 62 0.39 10.95 5.62
N ASN A 63 0.14 11.29 4.37
CA ASN A 63 1.15 11.90 3.51
C ASN A 63 1.52 13.33 3.99
N PRO A 64 2.80 13.60 4.31
CA PRO A 64 3.24 14.92 4.79
C PRO A 64 3.18 16.02 3.72
N MET A 65 3.15 15.67 2.43
CA MET A 65 2.99 16.63 1.33
C MET A 65 1.53 17.04 1.09
N GLY A 66 0.58 16.39 1.77
CA GLY A 66 -0.85 16.64 1.63
C GLY A 66 -1.64 15.36 1.83
N SER A 67 -2.56 15.37 2.79
CA SER A 67 -3.35 14.19 3.11
C SER A 67 -4.44 13.94 2.08
N GLY A 68 -4.56 12.69 1.62
CA GLY A 68 -5.70 12.24 0.80
C GLY A 68 -7.05 12.44 1.48
N LEU A 69 -7.10 12.51 2.83
CA LEU A 69 -8.33 12.77 3.58
C LEU A 69 -8.96 14.13 3.23
N SER A 70 -8.18 15.09 2.73
CA SER A 70 -8.71 16.37 2.25
C SER A 70 -9.56 16.22 0.98
N PHE A 71 -9.40 15.12 0.23
CA PHE A 71 -10.15 14.81 -0.99
C PHE A 71 -10.70 13.38 -0.95
N PRO A 72 -11.80 13.13 -0.22
CA PRO A 72 -12.30 11.78 0.02
C PRO A 72 -12.55 10.92 -1.23
N PRO A 73 -13.10 11.44 -2.35
CA PRO A 73 -13.25 10.64 -3.57
C PRO A 73 -11.92 10.15 -4.15
N LEU A 74 -10.89 11.02 -4.14
CA LEU A 74 -9.56 10.66 -4.62
C LEU A 74 -8.94 9.60 -3.71
N PHE A 75 -8.99 9.80 -2.39
CA PHE A 75 -8.49 8.85 -1.40
C PHE A 75 -9.09 7.45 -1.57
N ILE A 76 -10.42 7.37 -1.72
CA ILE A 76 -11.10 6.09 -1.95
C ILE A 76 -10.67 5.46 -3.27
N SER A 77 -10.55 6.26 -4.34
CA SER A 77 -10.11 5.73 -5.64
C SER A 77 -8.70 5.17 -5.60
N GLN A 78 -7.79 5.80 -4.85
CA GLN A 78 -6.42 5.34 -4.65
C GLN A 78 -6.39 4.02 -3.90
N ILE A 79 -7.13 3.90 -2.79
CA ILE A 79 -7.23 2.66 -2.01
C ILE A 79 -7.75 1.51 -2.89
N ILE A 80 -8.80 1.76 -3.68
CA ILE A 80 -9.35 0.74 -4.58
C ILE A 80 -8.34 0.37 -5.67
N GLY A 81 -7.66 1.36 -6.25
CA GLY A 81 -6.64 1.13 -7.26
C GLY A 81 -5.48 0.27 -6.74
N MET A 82 -4.89 0.64 -5.61
CA MET A 82 -3.79 -0.10 -5.01
C MET A 82 -4.20 -1.45 -4.44
N ALA A 83 -5.43 -1.58 -3.93
CA ALA A 83 -5.98 -2.89 -3.59
C ALA A 83 -6.01 -3.78 -4.83
N GLY A 84 -6.48 -3.27 -5.99
CA GLY A 84 -6.51 -4.03 -7.23
C GLY A 84 -5.14 -4.41 -7.81
N VAL A 85 -4.07 -3.72 -7.43
CA VAL A 85 -2.69 -4.09 -7.81
C VAL A 85 -2.20 -5.32 -7.05
N GLY A 86 -2.60 -5.48 -5.78
CA GLY A 86 -2.21 -6.61 -4.94
C GLY A 86 -3.06 -7.84 -5.21
#